data_AF-A0A8S0FUT4-F1
#
_entry.id   AF-A0A8S0FUT4-F1
#
_cell.length_a   1.000
_cell.length_b   1.000
_cell.length_c   1.000
_cell.angle_alpha   90.00
_cell.angle_beta   90.00
_cell.angle_gamma   90.00
#
_symmetry.space_group_name_H-M   'P 1'
#
loop_
_entity.id
_entity.type
_entity.pdbx_description
1 polymer ?
#
loop_
_entity_poly.entity_id
_entity_poly.type
_entity_poly.pdbx_seq_one_letter_code
_entity_poly.pdbx_strand_id
1 'polypeptide(L)'
;MHYLGIPTTRALSIVTSDSPVYRETVEPGAMLMRVAPSHLRFGHFEHFYYRREPEKVRQLADFAIRHYWPHLADDEDKYRLWFTDVVARTASLIAQWQTVGFAHGVMNTDNMSLLGLTLDYGPFGFLDDYEPGFICNQLGSSRALQL
;
A
#
# COMPACT_ATOMS: atom_id res chain seq x y z
N MET A 1 1.67 -12.84 -4.97
CA MET A 1 0.59 -11.85 -5.16
C MET A 1 0.13 -11.75 -6.62
N HIS A 2 0.91 -11.19 -7.56
CA HIS A 2 0.47 -11.06 -8.95
C HIS A 2 0.00 -12.37 -9.60
N TYR A 3 0.82 -13.44 -9.48
CA TYR A 3 0.47 -14.77 -10.00
C TYR A 3 -0.66 -15.48 -9.22
N LEU A 4 -1.03 -14.98 -8.05
CA LEU A 4 -2.22 -15.43 -7.30
C LEU A 4 -3.48 -14.67 -7.72
N GLY A 5 -3.39 -13.77 -8.71
CA GLY A 5 -4.50 -12.91 -9.13
C GLY A 5 -4.78 -11.76 -8.16
N ILE A 6 -3.90 -11.47 -7.20
CA ILE A 6 -4.08 -10.39 -6.23
C ILE A 6 -3.42 -9.11 -6.75
N PRO A 7 -4.15 -7.97 -6.82
CA PRO A 7 -3.60 -6.70 -7.26
C PRO A 7 -2.38 -6.28 -6.44
N THR A 8 -1.28 -5.96 -7.11
CA THR A 8 -0.01 -5.63 -6.46
C THR A 8 0.91 -4.80 -7.35
N THR A 9 1.84 -4.07 -6.73
CA THR A 9 3.03 -3.56 -7.42
C THR A 9 3.92 -4.69 -7.96
N ARG A 10 4.69 -4.42 -9.01
CA ARG A 10 5.56 -5.39 -9.66
C ARG A 10 7.03 -5.09 -9.37
N ALA A 11 7.79 -6.13 -9.07
CA ALA A 11 9.24 -6.10 -9.06
C ALA A 11 9.75 -6.36 -10.48
N LEU A 12 10.53 -5.44 -11.04
CA LEU A 12 11.10 -5.57 -12.38
C LEU A 12 12.55 -6.11 -12.33
N SER A 13 13.37 -5.54 -11.46
CA SER A 13 14.78 -5.94 -11.32
C SER A 13 15.30 -5.62 -9.93
N ILE A 14 16.32 -6.37 -9.49
CA ILE A 14 17.09 -6.10 -8.27
C ILE A 14 18.54 -5.91 -8.68
N VAL A 15 19.17 -4.86 -8.17
CA VAL A 15 20.61 -4.61 -8.32
C VAL A 15 21.25 -4.55 -6.94
N THR A 16 22.44 -5.12 -6.81
CA THR A 16 23.24 -5.09 -5.57
C THR A 16 24.50 -4.24 -5.77
N SER A 17 25.17 -3.92 -4.67
CA SER A 17 26.44 -3.20 -4.66
C SER A 17 27.28 -3.60 -3.46
N ASP A 18 28.57 -3.29 -3.50
CA ASP A 18 29.48 -3.44 -2.36
C ASP A 18 29.34 -2.31 -1.33
N SER A 19 28.36 -1.41 -1.51
CA SER A 19 28.15 -0.28 -0.59
C SER A 19 27.60 -0.80 0.74
N PRO A 20 28.25 -0.53 1.88
CA PRO A 20 27.76 -1.01 3.18
C PRO A 20 26.53 -0.24 3.64
N VAL A 21 25.48 -0.95 4.05
CA VAL A 21 24.27 -0.42 4.69
C VAL A 21 24.21 -0.96 6.12
N TYR A 22 24.14 -0.05 7.09
CA TYR A 22 24.16 -0.40 8.51
C TYR A 22 22.72 -0.54 9.04
N ARG A 23 22.35 -1.75 9.49
CA ARG A 23 21.11 -2.05 10.22
C ARG A 23 21.46 -2.78 11.53
N GLU A 24 20.76 -3.85 11.88
CA GLU A 24 21.17 -4.76 12.97
C GLU A 24 22.54 -5.39 12.67
N THR A 25 22.81 -5.65 11.38
CA THR A 25 24.13 -6.05 10.86
C THR A 25 24.49 -5.18 9.66
N VAL A 26 25.74 -5.28 9.18
CA VAL A 26 26.17 -4.62 7.94
C VAL A 26 25.75 -5.47 6.76
N GLU A 27 24.92 -4.91 5.89
CA GLU A 27 24.36 -5.58 4.72
C GLU A 27 24.81 -4.87 3.42
N PRO A 28 24.90 -5.58 2.28
CA PRO A 28 25.16 -4.94 1.00
C PRO A 28 23.96 -4.10 0.56
N GLY A 29 24.22 -2.88 0.09
CA GLY A 29 23.20 -1.99 -0.44
C GLY A 29 22.60 -2.55 -1.74
N ALA A 30 21.28 -2.57 -1.81
CA ALA A 30 20.53 -3.04 -2.97
C ALA A 30 19.42 -2.05 -3.36
N MET A 31 19.02 -2.07 -4.64
CA MET A 31 17.87 -1.33 -5.14
C MET A 31 16.91 -2.26 -5.88
N LEU A 32 15.61 -2.05 -5.65
CA LEU A 32 14.53 -2.75 -6.33
C LEU A 32 13.82 -1.77 -7.28
N MET A 33 13.77 -2.12 -8.57
CA MET A 33 12.95 -1.40 -9.54
C MET A 33 11.50 -1.84 -9.39
N ARG A 34 10.66 -0.96 -8.83
CA ARG A 34 9.22 -1.20 -8.65
C ARG A 34 8.41 -0.53 -9.74
N VAL A 35 7.46 -1.26 -10.30
CA VAL A 35 6.53 -0.79 -11.34
C VAL A 35 5.10 -0.90 -10.84
N ALA A 36 4.32 0.16 -11.04
CA ALA A 36 2.90 0.22 -10.70
C ALA A 36 2.19 1.23 -11.62
N PRO A 37 0.87 1.10 -11.86
CA PRO A 37 0.10 2.13 -12.56
C PRO A 37 0.17 3.49 -11.85
N SER A 38 0.25 3.49 -10.52
CA SER A 38 0.35 4.68 -9.68
C SER A 38 1.04 4.35 -8.36
N HIS A 39 1.66 5.36 -7.76
CA HIS A 39 2.17 5.32 -6.39
C HIS A 39 1.35 6.21 -5.43
N LEU A 40 0.14 6.63 -5.84
CA LEU A 40 -0.78 7.34 -4.96
C LEU A 40 -1.17 6.48 -3.75
N ARG A 41 -1.14 7.12 -2.59
CA ARG A 41 -1.40 6.54 -1.26
C ARG A 41 -2.44 7.38 -0.54
N PHE A 42 -3.15 6.84 0.45
CA PHE A 42 -4.05 7.65 1.28
C PHE A 42 -3.29 8.78 1.98
N GLY A 43 -2.08 8.51 2.45
CA GLY A 43 -1.18 9.50 3.06
C GLY A 43 -0.89 10.74 2.19
N HIS A 44 -0.99 10.66 0.85
CA HIS A 44 -0.84 11.85 0.01
C HIS A 44 -1.98 12.86 0.21
N PHE A 45 -3.20 12.38 0.42
CA PHE A 45 -4.36 13.24 0.70
C PHE A 45 -4.28 13.80 2.13
N GLU A 46 -3.92 12.95 3.09
CA GLU A 46 -3.72 13.35 4.49
C GLU A 46 -2.66 14.45 4.62
N HIS A 47 -1.54 14.34 3.88
CA HIS A 47 -0.49 15.35 3.88
C HIS A 47 -1.02 16.77 3.60
N PHE A 48 -1.82 16.94 2.54
CA PHE A 48 -2.38 18.25 2.19
C PHE A 48 -3.55 18.65 3.08
N TYR A 49 -4.36 17.69 3.52
CA TYR A 49 -5.46 17.93 4.44
C TYR A 49 -4.97 18.51 5.77
N TYR A 50 -3.98 17.87 6.40
CA TYR A 50 -3.42 18.33 7.68
C TYR A 50 -2.64 19.65 7.58
N ARG A 51 -2.19 20.01 6.37
CA ARG A 51 -1.60 21.33 6.07
C ARG A 51 -2.65 22.42 5.81
N ARG A 52 -3.95 22.09 5.86
CA ARG A 52 -5.06 22.99 5.52
C ARG A 52 -4.94 23.54 4.09
N GLU A 53 -4.52 22.69 3.16
CA GLU A 53 -4.40 22.99 1.73
C GLU A 53 -5.48 22.24 0.92
N PRO A 54 -6.80 22.53 1.11
CA PRO A 54 -7.90 21.76 0.53
C PRO A 54 -7.91 21.77 -1.00
N GLU A 55 -7.43 22.86 -1.62
CA GLU A 55 -7.31 22.95 -3.08
C GLU A 55 -6.34 21.90 -3.63
N LYS A 56 -5.29 21.54 -2.89
CA LYS A 56 -4.35 20.49 -3.30
C LYS A 56 -4.92 19.09 -3.10
N VAL A 57 -5.73 18.89 -2.05
CA VAL A 57 -6.49 17.65 -1.87
C VAL A 57 -7.42 17.43 -3.06
N ARG A 58 -8.15 18.47 -3.46
CA ARG A 58 -9.03 18.46 -4.64
C ARG A 58 -8.25 18.22 -5.93
N GLN A 59 -7.13 18.93 -6.13
CA GLN A 59 -6.26 18.75 -7.29
C GLN A 59 -5.76 17.30 -7.41
N LEU A 60 -5.39 16.67 -6.29
CA LEU A 60 -4.95 15.28 -6.27
C LEU A 60 -6.09 14.31 -6.59
N ALA A 61 -7.29 14.58 -6.08
CA ALA A 61 -8.49 13.80 -6.41
C ALA A 61 -8.84 13.92 -7.90
N ASP A 62 -8.84 15.14 -8.45
CA ASP A 62 -9.07 15.40 -9.87
C ASP A 62 -8.02 14.70 -10.75
N PHE A 63 -6.74 14.74 -10.36
CA PHE A 63 -5.68 13.99 -11.02
C PHE A 63 -5.94 12.47 -10.99
N ALA A 64 -6.29 11.93 -9.83
CA ALA A 64 -6.58 10.51 -9.68
C ALA A 64 -7.76 10.07 -10.55
N ILE A 65 -8.87 10.82 -10.51
CA ILE A 65 -10.06 10.54 -11.30
C ILE A 65 -9.73 10.59 -12.80
N ARG A 66 -9.09 11.67 -13.27
CA ARG A 66 -8.75 11.83 -14.69
C ARG A 66 -7.94 10.65 -15.25
N HIS A 67 -6.99 10.14 -14.48
CA HIS A 67 -6.04 9.13 -14.98
C HIS A 67 -6.46 7.68 -14.72
N TYR A 68 -7.16 7.42 -13.61
CA TYR A 68 -7.45 6.05 -13.17
C TYR A 68 -8.95 5.74 -13.09
N TRP A 69 -9.81 6.76 -13.11
CA TRP A 69 -11.27 6.65 -13.23
C TRP A 69 -11.83 7.59 -14.31
N PRO A 70 -11.31 7.57 -15.55
CA PRO A 70 -11.70 8.55 -16.57
C PRO A 70 -13.20 8.51 -16.89
N HIS A 71 -13.86 7.35 -16.69
CA HIS A 71 -15.30 7.17 -16.87
C HIS A 71 -16.16 7.95 -15.86
N LEU A 72 -15.58 8.48 -14.77
CA LEU A 72 -16.27 9.31 -13.78
C LEU A 72 -16.00 10.81 -13.96
N ALA A 73 -15.09 11.21 -14.87
CA ALA A 73 -14.55 12.57 -14.88
C ALA A 73 -15.61 13.67 -15.08
N ASP A 74 -16.64 13.37 -15.87
CA ASP A 74 -17.73 14.30 -16.23
C ASP A 74 -19.01 14.09 -15.40
N ASP A 75 -18.97 13.24 -14.37
CA ASP A 75 -20.11 13.00 -13.49
C ASP A 75 -20.19 14.08 -12.38
N GLU A 76 -21.39 14.58 -12.07
CA GLU A 76 -21.59 15.57 -11.00
C GLU A 76 -21.21 14.99 -9.62
N ASP A 77 -21.43 13.68 -9.43
CA ASP A 77 -21.14 12.92 -8.21
C ASP A 77 -19.75 12.27 -8.25
N LYS A 78 -18.86 12.66 -9.17
CA LYS A 78 -17.57 11.99 -9.44
C LYS A 78 -16.78 11.62 -8.19
N TYR A 79 -16.70 12.50 -7.20
CA TYR A 79 -15.92 12.23 -5.98
C TYR A 79 -16.57 11.18 -5.09
N ARG A 80 -17.90 11.19 -4.97
CA ARG A 80 -18.65 10.20 -4.19
C ARG A 80 -18.53 8.82 -4.81
N LEU A 81 -18.69 8.74 -6.14
CA LEU A 81 -18.54 7.51 -6.91
C LEU A 81 -17.11 6.99 -6.86
N TRP A 82 -16.13 7.88 -7.07
CA TRP A 82 -14.71 7.55 -6.98
C TRP A 82 -14.34 7.01 -5.60
N PHE A 83 -14.73 7.69 -4.52
CA PHE A 83 -14.42 7.23 -3.17
C PHE A 83 -15.11 5.90 -2.85
N THR A 84 -16.33 5.69 -3.34
CA THR A 84 -17.04 4.41 -3.23
C THR A 84 -16.26 3.27 -3.90
N ASP A 85 -15.70 3.51 -5.09
CA ASP A 85 -14.87 2.51 -5.78
C ASP A 85 -13.52 2.28 -5.09
N VAL A 86 -12.89 3.33 -4.53
CA VAL A 86 -11.67 3.18 -3.70
C VAL A 86 -11.94 2.28 -2.49
N VAL A 87 -13.07 2.46 -1.81
CA VAL A 87 -13.50 1.58 -0.70
C VAL A 87 -13.72 0.16 -1.20
N ALA A 88 -14.43 -0.03 -2.31
CA ALA A 88 -14.69 -1.36 -2.87
C ALA A 88 -13.39 -2.10 -3.26
N ARG A 89 -12.43 -1.42 -3.87
CA ARG A 89 -11.12 -2.00 -4.21
C ARG A 89 -10.32 -2.39 -2.97
N THR A 90 -10.33 -1.55 -1.95
CA THR A 90 -9.65 -1.84 -0.69
C THR A 90 -10.29 -3.06 -0.02
N ALA A 91 -11.62 -3.11 0.05
CA ALA A 91 -12.35 -4.26 0.59
C ALA A 91 -12.03 -5.56 -0.17
N SER A 92 -12.04 -5.52 -1.51
CA SER A 92 -11.65 -6.66 -2.34
C SER A 92 -10.22 -7.11 -2.07
N LEU A 93 -9.27 -6.17 -1.98
CA LEU A 93 -7.87 -6.47 -1.71
C LEU A 93 -7.70 -7.19 -0.37
N ILE A 94 -8.30 -6.66 0.69
CA ILE A 94 -8.23 -7.27 2.02
C ILE A 94 -8.90 -8.65 2.01
N ALA A 95 -10.06 -8.81 1.37
CA ALA A 95 -10.72 -10.11 1.25
C ALA A 95 -9.80 -11.15 0.58
N GLN A 96 -9.09 -10.76 -0.50
CA GLN A 96 -8.11 -11.62 -1.17
C GLN A 96 -6.90 -11.94 -0.30
N TRP A 97 -6.44 -11.02 0.56
CA TRP A 97 -5.35 -11.31 1.51
C TRP A 97 -5.77 -12.37 2.52
N GLN A 98 -6.98 -12.24 3.07
CA GLN A 98 -7.49 -13.21 4.04
C GLN A 98 -7.65 -14.60 3.44
N THR A 99 -8.04 -14.72 2.17
CA THR A 99 -8.28 -16.03 1.53
C THR A 99 -6.99 -16.80 1.22
N VAL A 100 -5.86 -16.12 1.07
CA VAL A 100 -4.54 -16.74 0.83
C VAL A 100 -3.64 -16.73 2.07
N GLY A 101 -4.16 -16.31 3.23
CA GLY A 101 -3.40 -16.23 4.47
C GLY A 101 -2.26 -15.21 4.43
N PHE A 102 -2.41 -14.10 3.70
CA PHE A 102 -1.39 -13.05 3.62
C PHE A 102 -1.58 -12.00 4.71
N ALA A 103 -0.57 -11.82 5.56
CA ALA A 103 -0.48 -10.74 6.55
C ALA A 103 0.55 -9.70 6.11
N HIS A 104 0.13 -8.43 5.96
CA HIS A 104 0.98 -7.34 5.46
C HIS A 104 1.99 -6.83 6.50
N GLY A 105 1.61 -6.82 7.78
CA GLY A 105 2.45 -6.41 8.91
C GLY A 105 2.55 -4.91 9.17
N VAL A 106 2.31 -4.06 8.16
CA VAL A 106 2.33 -2.59 8.30
C VAL A 106 1.21 -1.93 7.49
N MET A 107 0.02 -1.80 8.05
CA MET A 107 -1.15 -1.19 7.40
C MET A 107 -1.35 0.29 7.80
N ASN A 108 -0.28 1.07 7.70
CA ASN A 108 -0.35 2.51 7.86
C ASN A 108 -0.97 3.16 6.60
N THR A 109 -1.55 4.36 6.74
CA THR A 109 -2.25 5.06 5.64
C THR A 109 -1.32 5.44 4.48
N ASP A 110 -0.02 5.58 4.73
CA ASP A 110 0.99 5.73 3.69
C ASP A 110 1.27 4.42 2.93
N ASN A 111 1.01 3.23 3.49
CA ASN A 111 1.14 1.97 2.75
C ASN A 111 -0.15 1.56 2.00
N MET A 112 -1.24 2.31 2.19
CA MET A 112 -2.51 2.04 1.50
C MET A 112 -2.51 2.67 0.11
N SER A 113 -2.43 1.82 -0.93
CA SER A 113 -2.56 2.26 -2.32
C SER A 113 -3.97 2.76 -2.62
N LEU A 114 -4.06 3.94 -3.25
CA LEU A 114 -5.34 4.50 -3.68
C LEU A 114 -6.06 3.59 -4.70
N LEU A 115 -5.30 2.83 -5.48
CA LEU A 115 -5.82 1.96 -6.54
C LEU A 115 -6.16 0.54 -6.03
N GLY A 116 -6.02 0.27 -4.73
CA GLY A 116 -6.25 -1.06 -4.16
C GLY A 116 -5.19 -2.09 -4.57
N LEU A 117 -3.91 -1.68 -4.59
CA LEU A 117 -2.77 -2.57 -4.83
C LEU A 117 -2.09 -2.94 -3.52
N THR A 118 -1.63 -4.18 -3.36
CA THR A 118 -0.61 -4.49 -2.34
C THR A 118 0.66 -3.68 -2.62
N LEU A 119 1.10 -2.90 -1.63
CA LEU A 119 2.18 -1.92 -1.73
C LEU A 119 3.05 -1.98 -0.47
N ASP A 120 4.36 -1.81 -0.64
CA ASP A 120 5.36 -1.77 0.45
C ASP A 120 5.46 -3.07 1.26
N TYR A 121 6.02 -4.08 0.60
CA TYR A 121 6.46 -5.35 1.21
C TYR A 121 7.62 -5.14 2.19
N GLY A 122 7.29 -5.07 3.48
CA GLY A 122 8.26 -5.05 4.58
C GLY A 122 8.20 -6.35 5.39
N PRO A 123 7.78 -6.33 6.66
CA PRO A 123 7.63 -7.52 7.49
C PRO A 123 6.31 -8.24 7.22
N PHE A 124 6.11 -8.70 5.98
CA PHE A 124 4.93 -9.49 5.61
C PHE A 124 5.16 -10.97 5.88
N GLY A 125 4.07 -11.74 6.00
CA GLY A 125 4.13 -13.19 6.11
C GLY A 125 2.92 -13.85 5.44
N PHE A 126 3.13 -15.03 4.88
CA PHE A 126 2.04 -15.96 4.56
C PHE A 126 1.88 -16.93 5.73
N LEU A 127 0.65 -17.32 6.04
CA LEU A 127 0.38 -18.35 7.02
C LEU A 127 0.94 -19.68 6.52
N ASP A 128 1.81 -20.30 7.32
CA ASP A 128 2.20 -21.71 7.15
C ASP A 128 1.13 -22.58 7.85
N ASP A 129 1.10 -22.54 9.18
CA ASP A 129 0.01 -23.07 9.98
C ASP A 129 -1.08 -22.01 10.17
N TYR A 130 -2.33 -22.46 10.24
CA TYR A 130 -3.45 -21.55 10.43
C TYR A 130 -3.45 -20.97 11.86
N GLU A 131 -3.07 -19.70 11.96
CA GLU A 131 -3.17 -18.91 13.18
C GLU A 131 -3.91 -17.58 12.89
N PRO A 132 -5.20 -17.45 13.29
CA PRO A 132 -5.99 -16.24 13.00
C PRO A 132 -5.38 -14.94 13.57
N GLY A 133 -4.66 -15.05 14.68
CA GLY A 133 -4.01 -13.96 15.38
C GLY A 133 -2.56 -13.71 14.97
N PHE A 134 -2.10 -14.33 13.88
CA PHE A 134 -0.70 -14.26 13.45
C PHE A 134 -0.21 -12.82 13.27
N ILE A 135 0.88 -12.50 13.97
CA ILE A 135 1.56 -11.20 13.88
C ILE A 135 2.88 -11.41 13.12
N CYS A 136 2.88 -11.06 11.82
CA CYS A 136 4.09 -11.16 10.98
C CYS A 136 5.15 -10.07 11.29
N ASN A 137 4.74 -8.94 11.86
CA ASN A 137 5.64 -7.86 12.20
C ASN A 137 6.09 -7.94 13.66
N GLN A 138 7.38 -8.21 13.89
CA GLN A 138 7.95 -8.30 15.23
C GLN A 138 7.79 -6.99 16.04
N LEU A 139 7.78 -5.83 15.38
CA LEU A 139 7.54 -4.52 16.01
C LEU A 139 6.05 -4.24 16.28
N GLY A 140 5.15 -4.96 15.59
CA GLY A 140 3.70 -4.88 15.78
C GLY A 140 3.19 -5.82 16.88
N SER A 141 4.03 -6.71 17.40
CA SER A 141 3.76 -7.34 18.69
C SER A 141 3.73 -6.24 19.75
N SER A 142 2.78 -6.27 20.67
CA SER A 142 2.64 -5.33 21.79
C SER A 142 3.79 -5.47 22.80
N ARG A 143 5.04 -5.43 22.34
CA ARG A 143 6.28 -5.27 23.11
C ARG A 143 6.52 -3.83 23.57
N ALA A 144 5.56 -2.93 23.36
CA ALA A 144 5.51 -1.60 23.96
C ALA A 144 4.99 -1.59 25.42
N LEU A 145 4.76 -2.76 26.05
CA LEU A 145 4.26 -2.89 27.43
C LEU A 145 5.19 -3.66 28.40
N GLN A 146 6.45 -3.92 28.04
CA GLN A 146 7.43 -4.57 28.94
C GLN A 146 8.84 -3.97 28.90
N LEU A 147 8.94 -2.64 28.86
CA LEU A 147 10.10 -1.91 29.39
C LEU A 147 9.62 -0.83 30.36
#